data_AF-A0AA38ZMA6-F1
#
_entry.id   AF-A0AA38ZMA6-F1
#
_cell.length_a   1.000
_cell.length_b   1.000
_cell.length_c   1.000
_cell.angle_alpha   90.00
_cell.angle_beta   90.00
_cell.angle_gamma   90.00
#
_symmetry.space_group_name_H-M   'P 1'
#
loop_
_entity.id
_entity.type
_entity.pdbx_description
1 polymer ?
#
loop_
_entity_poly.entity_id
_entity_poly.type
_entity_poly.pdbx_seq_one_letter_code
_entity_poly.pdbx_strand_id
1 'polypeptide(L)'
;MTALMKNPRVMKRAQKEVRTLVGEKCFVDEDDIQKLTYMKALVKESMRLYPASPLLIPRETLQKCNIDGYEIPTKTVVFANAWAIGRDPESGKPRRVHA
;
A
#
# COMPACT_ATOMS: atom_id res chain seq x y z
N MET A 1 -4.92 -7.32 11.90
CA MET A 1 -5.07 -7.45 13.37
C MET A 1 -3.73 -7.64 14.07
N THR A 2 -2.92 -8.64 13.71
CA THR A 2 -1.65 -8.96 14.40
C THR A 2 -0.67 -7.78 14.54
N ALA A 3 -0.50 -6.97 13.49
CA ALA A 3 0.38 -5.79 13.53
C ALA A 3 -0.06 -4.73 14.55
N LEU A 4 -1.38 -4.57 14.75
CA LEU A 4 -1.96 -3.66 15.73
C LEU A 4 -1.85 -4.23 17.15
N MET A 5 -2.06 -5.54 17.31
CA MET A 5 -1.93 -6.22 18.61
C MET A 5 -0.51 -6.13 19.17
N LYS A 6 0.50 -6.17 18.29
CA LYS A 6 1.91 -5.94 18.65
C LYS A 6 2.21 -4.48 19.05
N ASN A 7 1.33 -3.52 18.70
CA ASN A 7 1.51 -2.10 18.96
C ASN A 7 0.28 -1.46 19.63
N PRO A 8 0.07 -1.70 20.94
CA PRO A 8 -1.14 -1.24 21.65
C PRO A 8 -1.37 0.28 21.58
N ARG A 9 -0.30 1.07 21.50
CA ARG A 9 -0.39 2.55 21.35
C ARG A 9 -1.04 2.95 20.03
N VAL A 10 -0.65 2.29 18.94
CA VAL A 10 -1.19 2.51 17.59
C VAL A 10 -2.65 2.07 17.54
N MET A 11 -2.98 0.92 18.14
CA MET A 11 -4.35 0.43 18.25
C MET A 11 -5.26 1.41 19.00
N LYS A 12 -4.83 1.93 20.16
CA LYS A 12 -5.58 2.92 20.94
C LYS A 12 -5.85 4.20 20.14
N ARG A 13 -4.87 4.66 19.36
CA ARG A 13 -5.02 5.86 18.52
C ARG A 13 -6.05 5.66 17.40
N ALA A 14 -6.03 4.50 16.74
CA ALA A 14 -7.03 4.16 15.73
C ALA A 14 -8.44 4.07 16.32
N GLN A 15 -8.59 3.40 17.45
CA GLN A 15 -9.89 3.31 18.15
C GLN A 15 -10.40 4.68 18.58
N LYS A 16 -9.50 5.56 19.04
CA LYS A 16 -9.86 6.95 19.38
C LYS A 16 -10.39 7.70 18.17
N GLU A 17 -9.69 7.64 17.03
CA GLU A 17 -10.14 8.30 15.79
C GLU A 17 -11.55 7.84 15.38
N VAL A 18 -11.78 6.53 15.36
CA VAL A 18 -13.10 5.97 15.00
C VAL A 18 -14.18 6.44 15.97
N ARG A 19 -13.95 6.32 17.30
CA ARG A 19 -14.93 6.74 18.30
C ARG A 19 -15.24 8.24 18.24
N THR A 20 -14.25 9.07 17.95
CA THR A 20 -14.45 10.52 17.82
C THR A 20 -15.24 10.89 16.57
N LEU A 21 -15.04 10.20 15.45
CA LEU A 21 -15.75 10.52 14.20
C LEU A 21 -17.16 9.93 14.13
N VAL A 22 -17.35 8.72 14.67
CA VAL A 22 -18.64 8.01 14.64
C VAL A 22 -19.58 8.55 15.73
N GLY A 23 -19.04 8.96 16.88
CA GLY A 23 -19.82 9.52 17.98
C GLY A 23 -20.90 8.54 18.46
N GLU A 24 -22.16 8.94 18.36
CA GLU A 24 -23.33 8.15 18.74
C GLU A 24 -23.88 7.26 17.61
N LYS A 25 -23.35 7.36 16.38
CA LYS A 25 -23.79 6.49 15.29
C LYS A 25 -23.43 5.03 15.61
N CYS A 26 -24.35 4.11 15.35
CA CYS A 26 -24.06 2.68 15.49
C CYS A 26 -23.15 2.14 14.37
N PHE A 27 -23.18 2.75 13.18
CA PHE A 27 -22.48 2.25 11.99
C PHE A 27 -21.74 3.37 11.25
N VAL A 28 -20.73 2.95 10.48
CA VAL A 28 -19.89 3.81 9.64
C VAL A 28 -20.38 3.71 8.20
N ASP A 29 -20.61 4.85 7.57
CA ASP A 29 -20.99 4.94 6.15
C ASP A 29 -19.78 5.28 5.27
N GLU A 30 -19.93 5.19 3.95
CA GLU A 30 -18.86 5.42 2.98
C GLU A 30 -18.25 6.83 3.07
N ASP A 31 -19.07 7.85 3.36
CA ASP A 31 -18.62 9.23 3.56
C ASP A 31 -17.74 9.39 4.81
N ASP A 32 -18.02 8.61 5.86
CA ASP A 32 -17.28 8.65 7.12
C ASP A 32 -15.92 7.93 6.97
N ILE A 33 -15.84 6.91 6.11
CA ILE A 33 -14.56 6.31 5.71
C ILE A 33 -13.62 7.37 5.14
N GLN A 34 -14.15 8.36 4.43
CA GLN A 34 -13.29 9.40 3.85
C GLN A 34 -12.55 10.21 4.92
N LYS A 35 -13.17 10.42 6.09
CA LYS A 35 -12.65 11.21 7.21
C LYS A 35 -11.67 10.44 8.10
N LEU A 36 -11.67 9.10 8.04
CA LEU A 36 -10.80 8.20 8.82
C LEU A 36 -9.34 8.21 8.29
N THR A 37 -8.66 9.33 8.46
CA THR A 37 -7.34 9.59 7.86
C THR A 37 -6.26 8.68 8.43
N TYR A 38 -6.22 8.51 9.75
CA TYR A 38 -5.23 7.67 10.41
C TYR A 38 -5.49 6.18 10.19
N MET A 39 -6.76 5.74 10.23
CA MET A 39 -7.13 4.37 9.86
C MET A 39 -6.73 4.04 8.42
N LYS A 40 -6.98 4.95 7.46
CA LYS A 40 -6.52 4.79 6.07
C LYS A 40 -5.00 4.66 5.98
N ALA A 41 -4.25 5.50 6.70
CA ALA A 41 -2.80 5.41 6.73
C ALA A 41 -2.32 4.06 7.29
N LEU A 42 -2.99 3.54 8.33
CA LEU A 42 -2.68 2.23 8.90
C LEU A 42 -2.96 1.07 7.94
N VAL A 43 -4.05 1.12 7.17
CA VAL A 43 -4.34 0.11 6.14
C VAL A 43 -3.26 0.15 5.06
N LYS A 44 -2.91 1.34 4.55
CA LYS A 44 -1.83 1.51 3.55
C LYS A 44 -0.49 0.98 4.07
N GLU A 45 -0.13 1.30 5.30
CA GLU A 45 1.12 0.84 5.91
C GLU A 45 1.12 -0.67 6.15
N SER A 46 -0.02 -1.22 6.56
CA SER A 46 -0.19 -2.67 6.70
C SER A 46 -0.01 -3.38 5.37
N MET A 47 -0.53 -2.83 4.27
CA MET A 47 -0.34 -3.38 2.92
C MET A 47 1.08 -3.20 2.41
N ARG A 48 1.76 -2.09 2.75
CA ARG A 48 3.17 -1.86 2.42
C ARG A 48 4.08 -2.93 3.05
N LEU A 49 3.84 -3.25 4.32
CA LEU A 49 4.59 -4.28 5.04
C LEU A 49 4.11 -5.70 4.72
N TYR A 50 2.82 -5.91 4.60
CA TYR A 50 2.22 -7.24 4.44
C TYR A 50 1.28 -7.22 3.23
N PRO A 51 1.82 -7.16 2.00
CA PRO A 51 1.00 -7.23 0.80
C PRO A 51 0.29 -8.59 0.73
N ALA A 52 -0.87 -8.63 0.08
CA ALA A 52 -1.64 -9.87 -0.08
C ALA A 52 -0.86 -10.96 -0.84
N SER A 53 -0.04 -10.54 -1.81
CA SER A 53 0.92 -11.38 -2.53
C SER A 53 2.26 -10.66 -2.66
N PRO A 54 3.40 -11.34 -2.46
CA PRO A 54 4.72 -10.72 -2.60
C PRO A 54 5.03 -10.33 -4.06
N LEU A 55 4.51 -11.07 -5.03
CA LEU A 55 4.59 -10.79 -6.46
C LEU A 55 3.22 -10.36 -6.99
N LEU A 56 3.19 -9.32 -7.81
CA LEU A 56 1.97 -8.92 -8.52
C LEU A 56 1.62 -9.92 -9.62
N ILE A 57 0.39 -9.78 -10.15
CA ILE A 57 -0.10 -10.58 -11.27
C ILE A 57 0.92 -10.51 -12.42
N PRO A 58 1.34 -11.65 -12.97
CA PRO A 58 2.29 -11.69 -14.08
C PRO A 58 1.77 -10.87 -15.26
N ARG A 59 2.63 -10.07 -15.87
CA ARG A 59 2.32 -9.34 -17.09
C ARG A 59 3.15 -9.86 -18.24
N GLU A 60 2.60 -9.88 -19.44
CA GLU A 60 3.32 -10.25 -20.65
C GLU A 60 3.62 -9.01 -21.50
N THR A 61 4.83 -8.90 -22.04
CA THR A 61 5.21 -7.81 -22.95
C THR A 61 4.54 -7.94 -24.31
N LEU A 62 3.78 -6.91 -24.71
CA LEU A 62 3.09 -6.88 -26.01
C LEU A 62 4.01 -6.55 -27.18
N GLN A 63 5.13 -5.87 -26.91
CA GLN A 63 6.14 -5.49 -27.88
C GLN A 63 7.51 -5.41 -27.22
N LYS A 64 8.56 -5.38 -28.05
CA LYS A 64 9.93 -5.12 -27.60
C LYS A 64 9.99 -3.79 -26.85
N CYS A 65 10.57 -3.76 -25.66
CA CYS A 65 10.73 -2.54 -24.88
C CYS A 65 12.10 -2.46 -24.24
N ASN A 66 12.52 -1.25 -23.87
CA ASN A 66 13.75 -1.03 -23.12
C ASN A 66 13.39 -0.58 -21.69
N ILE A 67 13.93 -1.25 -20.68
CA ILE A 67 13.79 -0.88 -19.27
C ILE A 67 15.19 -0.71 -18.70
N ASP A 68 15.54 0.50 -18.27
CA ASP A 68 16.83 0.82 -17.63
C ASP A 68 18.06 0.40 -18.47
N GLY A 69 17.97 0.55 -19.79
CA GLY A 69 19.01 0.14 -20.75
C GLY A 69 18.90 -1.31 -21.21
N TYR A 70 18.10 -2.14 -20.55
CA TYR A 70 17.90 -3.55 -20.92
C TYR A 70 16.80 -3.71 -21.95
N GLU A 71 17.12 -4.43 -23.02
CA GLU A 71 16.16 -4.72 -24.08
C GLU A 71 15.38 -6.01 -23.77
N ILE A 72 14.06 -5.88 -23.64
CA ILE A 72 13.14 -6.96 -23.30
C ILE A 72 12.36 -7.38 -24.55
N PRO A 73 12.45 -8.65 -24.97
CA PRO A 73 11.69 -9.17 -26.12
C PRO A 73 10.17 -9.17 -25.88
N THR A 74 9.40 -9.22 -26.97
CA THR A 74 7.96 -9.50 -26.94
C THR A 74 7.68 -10.89 -26.35
N LYS A 75 6.51 -11.07 -25.71
CA LYS A 75 6.09 -12.31 -25.02
C LYS A 75 6.92 -12.69 -23.79
N THR A 76 7.61 -11.72 -23.18
CA THR A 76 8.33 -11.93 -21.92
C THR A 76 7.38 -11.77 -20.75
N VAL A 77 7.36 -12.74 -19.83
CA VAL A 77 6.60 -12.66 -18.58
C VAL A 77 7.39 -11.87 -17.54
N VAL A 78 6.77 -10.82 -17.02
CA VAL A 78 7.35 -9.88 -16.05
C VAL A 78 6.61 -10.00 -14.72
N PHE A 79 7.39 -10.17 -13.65
CA PHE A 79 6.90 -10.17 -12.28
C PHE A 79 7.34 -8.87 -11.59
N ALA A 80 6.39 -8.16 -10.98
CA ALA A 80 6.71 -7.02 -10.12
C ALA A 80 6.74 -7.46 -8.65
N ASN A 81 7.88 -7.26 -7.99
CA ASN A 81 8.07 -7.62 -6.59
C ASN A 81 7.54 -6.54 -5.65
N ALA A 82 6.24 -6.59 -5.36
CA ALA A 82 5.57 -5.66 -4.46
C ALA A 82 6.16 -5.70 -3.04
N TRP A 83 6.61 -6.85 -2.56
CA TRP A 83 7.21 -7.00 -1.23
C TRP A 83 8.51 -6.21 -1.08
N ALA A 84 9.39 -6.26 -2.10
CA ALA A 84 10.63 -5.50 -2.14
C ALA A 84 10.36 -4.00 -2.30
N ILE A 85 9.49 -3.62 -3.23
CA ILE A 85 9.12 -2.21 -3.46
C ILE A 85 8.57 -1.57 -2.18
N GLY A 86 7.67 -2.28 -1.47
CA GLY A 86 7.09 -1.76 -0.24
C GLY A 86 8.13 -1.49 0.86
N ARG A 87 9.27 -2.19 0.87
CA ARG A 87 10.32 -2.07 1.90
C ARG A 87 11.51 -1.23 1.49
N ASP A 88 11.56 -0.77 0.24
CA ASP A 88 12.66 0.01 -0.29
C ASP A 88 12.78 1.35 0.47
N PRO A 89 13.91 1.63 1.15
CA PRO A 89 14.13 2.89 1.86
C PRO A 89 14.15 4.11 0.94
N GLU A 90 14.45 3.96 -0.35
CA GLU A 90 14.47 5.05 -1.32
C GLU A 90 13.07 5.38 -1.86
N SER A 91 12.12 4.46 -1.75
CA SER A 91 10.73 4.66 -2.23
C SER A 91 9.98 5.79 -1.50
N GLY A 92 10.41 6.14 -0.28
CA GLY A 92 9.83 7.21 0.53
C GLY A 92 10.30 8.62 0.17
N LYS A 93 11.29 8.75 -0.73
CA LYS A 93 11.75 10.05 -1.22
C LYS A 93 10.96 10.41 -2.49
N PRO A 94 10.54 11.67 -2.67
CA PRO A 94 9.97 12.09 -3.94
C PRO A 94 11.01 11.88 -5.04
N ARG A 95 10.80 10.87 -5.89
CA ARG A 95 11.59 10.71 -7.11
C ARG A 95 11.34 11.96 -7.96
N ARG A 96 12.39 12.74 -8.20
CA ARG A 96 12.35 13.81 -9.19
C ARG A 96 12.08 13.14 -10.53
N VAL A 97 10.85 13.26 -11.00
CA VAL A 97 10.50 12.87 -12.35
C VAL A 97 11.14 13.93 -13.23
N HIS A 98 12.32 13.62 -13.78
CA HIS A 98 12.85 14.38 -14.89
C HIS A 98 12.07 13.93 -16.12
N ALA A 99 11.04 14.72 -16.45
CA ALA A 99 10.43 14.78 -17.76
C ALA A 99 10.90 16.06 -18.44
#